data_AF-A0A6S7HK07-F1
#
_entry.id   AF-A0A6S7HK07-F1
#
_cell.length_a   1.000
_cell.length_b   1.000
_cell.length_c   1.000
_cell.angle_alpha   90.00
_cell.angle_beta   90.00
_cell.angle_gamma   90.00
#
_symmetry.space_group_name_H-M   'P 1'
#
loop_
_entity.id
_entity.type
_entity.pdbx_description
1 polymer ?
#
loop_
_entity_poly.entity_id
_entity_poly.type
_entity_poly.pdbx_seq_one_letter_code
_entity_poly.pdbx_strand_id
1 'polypeptide(L)'
;MEELRFQEYLESVDEAKYEKIVSTFTAINWENHAEVEENILDTQLEYEEWVGKRREENPTFEFFSSLIDIVSLLLVFIRATRTSDFNLHLAVIEHMMPCYFAYDRTNYARYLPAYWTEMCNLKMTHPLAYEEFQTRGSWTIQRQDKWPFASIACDQGLEETLNRDTKIQGGIRRFTFIRSAVLRWLYAQPERAEIARICEEMCGLERSDRKPKELDKTRIRRVRELVHSVKNTICSMLNPWSSSEDNSYLVNISSGAIAIDKVKDDLLQAYHIGKTNMTQFLKDRINPDGKINLYDTLPKVNLKTFAHNYDTSTKVSSSTISKNSRSLLANLGRST
;
A
#
# COMPACT_ATOMS: atom_id res chain seq x y z
N MET A 1 -4.60 1.69 13.28
CA MET A 1 -3.28 1.54 13.93
C MET A 1 -2.63 2.90 14.09
N GLU A 2 -2.42 3.67 13.02
CA GLU A 2 -1.93 5.06 13.15
C GLU A 2 -2.75 5.91 14.13
N GLU A 3 -4.08 5.86 14.03
CA GLU A 3 -4.95 6.57 14.97
C GLU A 3 -4.75 6.14 16.43
N LEU A 4 -4.45 4.86 16.70
CA LEU A 4 -4.16 4.38 18.06
C LEU A 4 -2.76 4.85 18.53
N ARG A 5 -1.77 4.83 17.63
CA ARG A 5 -0.42 5.32 17.91
C ARG A 5 -0.42 6.83 18.22
N PHE A 6 -1.18 7.61 17.45
CA PHE A 6 -1.35 9.04 17.69
C PHE A 6 -2.16 9.31 18.97
N GLN A 7 -3.16 8.49 19.30
CA GLN A 7 -3.86 8.58 20.58
C GLN A 7 -2.91 8.38 21.77
N GLU A 8 -2.02 7.39 21.71
CA GLU A 8 -0.99 7.20 22.75
C GLU A 8 -0.06 8.42 22.87
N TYR A 9 0.32 9.04 21.75
CA TYR A 9 1.07 10.31 21.77
C TYR A 9 0.31 11.41 22.49
N LEU A 10 -0.98 11.60 22.17
CA LEU A 10 -1.84 12.59 22.82
C LEU A 10 -2.00 12.35 24.32
N GLU A 11 -2.02 11.09 24.76
CA GLU A 11 -2.07 10.73 26.19
C GLU A 11 -0.72 10.97 26.91
N SER A 12 0.38 11.07 26.16
CA SER A 12 1.71 11.30 26.71
C SER A 12 2.09 12.78 26.88
N VAL A 13 1.37 13.70 26.23
CA VAL A 13 1.59 15.15 26.34
C VAL A 13 0.81 15.76 27.49
N ASP A 14 1.23 16.93 27.97
CA ASP A 14 0.50 17.66 29.00
C ASP A 14 -0.88 18.17 28.52
N GLU A 15 -1.75 18.49 29.46
CA GLU A 15 -3.14 18.91 29.19
C GLU A 15 -3.22 20.18 28.32
N ALA A 16 -2.35 21.15 28.54
CA ALA A 16 -2.34 22.39 27.75
C ALA A 16 -1.95 22.12 26.30
N LYS A 17 -0.96 21.25 26.08
CA LYS A 17 -0.53 20.82 24.75
C LYS A 17 -1.60 19.97 24.06
N TYR A 18 -2.25 19.06 24.78
CA TYR A 18 -3.38 18.30 24.28
C TYR A 18 -4.50 19.22 23.77
N GLU A 19 -4.91 20.21 24.58
CA GLU A 19 -5.94 21.19 24.19
C GLU A 19 -5.51 22.02 22.98
N LYS A 20 -4.24 22.44 22.91
CA LYS A 20 -3.69 23.14 21.74
C LYS A 20 -3.77 22.29 20.48
N ILE A 21 -3.36 21.02 20.55
CA ILE A 21 -3.41 20.10 19.40
C ILE A 21 -4.86 19.89 18.95
N VAL A 22 -5.77 19.57 19.87
CA VAL A 22 -7.17 19.31 19.54
C VAL A 22 -7.85 20.56 18.97
N SER A 23 -7.64 21.73 19.55
CA SER A 23 -8.19 23.01 19.03
C SER A 23 -7.65 23.33 17.64
N THR A 24 -6.36 23.12 17.41
CA THR A 24 -5.73 23.26 16.08
C THR A 24 -6.41 22.34 15.08
N PHE A 25 -6.49 21.03 15.33
CA PHE A 25 -7.06 20.06 14.38
C PHE A 25 -8.58 20.20 14.17
N THR A 26 -9.30 20.69 15.16
CA THR A 26 -10.75 20.95 15.03
C THR A 26 -11.07 22.24 14.30
N ALA A 27 -10.16 23.22 14.33
CA ALA A 27 -10.32 24.47 13.61
C ALA A 27 -10.02 24.35 12.11
N ILE A 28 -9.22 23.36 11.69
CA ILE A 28 -8.82 23.19 10.28
C ILE A 28 -10.04 22.94 9.39
N ASN A 29 -10.14 23.73 8.34
CA ASN A 29 -11.03 23.55 7.22
C ASN A 29 -10.34 23.99 5.92
N TRP A 30 -11.04 23.86 4.79
CA TRP A 30 -10.49 24.22 3.48
C TRP A 30 -10.06 25.69 3.37
N GLU A 31 -10.68 26.60 4.10
CA GLU A 31 -10.46 28.05 3.99
C GLU A 31 -9.29 28.53 4.84
N ASN A 32 -9.01 27.88 5.99
CA ASN A 32 -7.96 28.31 6.93
C ASN A 32 -6.75 27.37 7.02
N HIS A 33 -6.70 26.28 6.24
CA HIS A 33 -5.62 25.29 6.32
C HIS A 33 -4.20 25.91 6.22
N ALA A 34 -4.03 26.95 5.41
CA ALA A 34 -2.74 27.64 5.24
C ALA A 34 -2.32 28.43 6.49
N GLU A 35 -3.27 28.99 7.25
CA GLU A 35 -2.98 29.76 8.46
C GLU A 35 -2.56 28.87 9.65
N VAL A 36 -2.94 27.59 9.59
CA VAL A 36 -2.69 26.60 10.64
C VAL A 36 -1.55 25.65 10.27
N GLU A 37 -1.01 25.76 9.04
CA GLU A 37 -0.01 24.86 8.47
C GLU A 37 1.26 24.75 9.33
N GLU A 38 1.77 25.88 9.84
CA GLU A 38 2.95 25.91 10.70
C GLU A 38 2.72 25.13 12.01
N ASN A 39 1.57 25.34 12.67
CA ASN A 39 1.22 24.60 13.89
C ASN A 39 1.06 23.10 13.66
N ILE A 40 0.54 22.70 12.49
CA ILE A 40 0.40 21.29 12.09
C ILE A 40 1.79 20.69 11.88
N LEU A 41 2.68 21.41 11.20
CA LEU A 41 4.03 20.94 10.92
C LEU A 41 4.84 20.77 12.21
N ASP A 42 4.76 21.73 13.13
CA ASP A 42 5.39 21.61 14.46
C ASP A 42 4.88 20.37 15.21
N THR A 43 3.55 20.19 15.26
CA THR A 43 2.95 19.02 15.92
C THR A 43 3.38 17.71 15.25
N GLN A 44 3.51 17.70 13.92
CA GLN A 44 3.97 16.55 13.17
C GLN A 44 5.43 16.21 13.49
N LEU A 45 6.32 17.21 13.53
CA LEU A 45 7.73 17.01 13.87
C LEU A 45 7.89 16.46 15.28
N GLU A 46 7.17 17.02 16.25
CA GLU A 46 7.20 16.52 17.64
C GLU A 46 6.66 15.10 17.76
N TYR A 47 5.59 14.77 17.02
CA TYR A 47 5.05 13.41 16.96
C TYR A 47 6.06 12.43 16.33
N GLU A 48 6.74 12.83 15.25
CA GLU A 48 7.77 12.02 14.60
C GLU A 48 8.97 11.78 15.53
N GLU A 49 9.40 12.79 16.29
CA GLU A 49 10.44 12.63 17.33
C GLU A 49 10.00 11.67 18.45
N TRP A 50 8.75 11.79 18.91
CA TRP A 50 8.20 10.87 19.92
C TRP A 50 8.14 9.44 19.39
N VAL A 51 7.65 9.24 18.16
CA VAL A 51 7.64 7.93 17.49
C VAL A 51 9.07 7.38 17.40
N GLY A 52 10.05 8.19 17.02
CA GLY A 52 11.46 7.79 16.95
C GLY A 52 12.00 7.23 18.26
N LYS A 53 11.79 7.94 19.37
CA LYS A 53 12.19 7.49 20.71
C LYS A 53 11.52 6.16 21.09
N ARG A 54 10.21 6.04 20.83
CA ARG A 54 9.43 4.84 21.17
C ARG A 54 9.83 3.61 20.37
N ARG A 55 10.26 3.79 19.11
CA ARG A 55 10.79 2.71 18.27
C ARG A 55 12.09 2.14 18.84
N GLU A 56 12.96 2.98 19.39
CA GLU A 56 14.21 2.53 20.01
C GLU A 56 13.97 1.78 21.33
N GLU A 57 12.98 2.20 22.12
CA GLU A 57 12.67 1.63 23.43
C GLU A 57 11.93 0.29 23.36
N ASN A 58 11.05 0.11 22.38
CA ASN A 58 10.11 -1.01 22.34
C ASN A 58 10.11 -1.71 20.97
N PRO A 59 10.65 -2.94 20.86
CA PRO A 59 10.65 -3.73 19.64
C PRO A 59 9.26 -4.00 19.04
N THR A 60 8.24 -4.16 19.88
CA THR A 60 6.86 -4.34 19.42
C THR A 60 6.35 -3.05 18.78
N PHE A 61 6.63 -1.91 19.41
CA PHE A 61 6.29 -0.60 18.85
C PHE A 61 6.99 -0.37 17.50
N GLU A 62 8.27 -0.69 17.39
CA GLU A 62 9.02 -0.57 16.13
C GLU A 62 8.46 -1.50 15.03
N PHE A 63 8.20 -2.77 15.36
CA PHE A 63 7.67 -3.71 14.37
C PHE A 63 6.32 -3.25 13.80
N PHE A 64 5.39 -2.79 14.64
CA PHE A 64 4.11 -2.28 14.14
C PHE A 64 4.23 -0.90 13.48
N SER A 65 5.21 -0.09 13.88
CA SER A 65 5.50 1.18 13.20
C SER A 65 6.06 0.96 11.81
N SER A 66 6.93 -0.02 11.59
CA SER A 66 7.41 -0.37 10.24
C SER A 66 6.29 -0.87 9.34
N LEU A 67 5.30 -1.58 9.88
CA LEU A 67 4.10 -1.95 9.14
C LEU A 67 3.28 -0.71 8.73
N ILE A 68 3.14 0.27 9.62
CA ILE A 68 2.50 1.55 9.29
C ILE A 68 3.28 2.24 8.17
N ASP A 69 4.61 2.28 8.22
CA ASP A 69 5.44 2.90 7.19
C ASP A 69 5.20 2.26 5.80
N ILE A 70 5.13 0.92 5.74
CA ILE A 70 4.82 0.19 4.50
C ILE A 70 3.42 0.53 3.97
N VAL A 71 2.42 0.61 4.86
CA VAL A 71 1.06 0.98 4.46
C VAL A 71 1.00 2.44 4.00
N SER A 72 1.73 3.34 4.66
CA SER A 72 1.86 4.74 4.26
C SER A 72 2.45 4.87 2.86
N LEU A 73 3.50 4.10 2.53
CA LEU A 73 4.04 4.04 1.17
C LEU A 73 2.97 3.59 0.15
N LEU A 74 2.17 2.57 0.47
CA LEU A 74 1.07 2.15 -0.40
C LEU A 74 0.03 3.26 -0.60
N LEU A 75 -0.32 4.01 0.44
CA LEU A 75 -1.26 5.13 0.34
C LEU A 75 -0.69 6.27 -0.50
N VAL A 76 0.62 6.57 -0.39
CA VAL A 76 1.31 7.55 -1.23
C VAL A 76 1.34 7.09 -2.70
N PHE A 77 1.56 5.80 -2.96
CA PHE A 77 1.47 5.21 -4.30
C PHE A 77 0.07 5.34 -4.91
N ILE A 78 -0.97 5.07 -4.11
CA ILE A 78 -2.35 5.31 -4.53
C ILE A 78 -2.54 6.79 -4.82
N ARG A 79 -2.09 7.69 -3.94
CA ARG A 79 -2.18 9.15 -4.16
C ARG A 79 -1.54 9.55 -5.48
N ALA A 80 -0.29 9.13 -5.74
CA ALA A 80 0.43 9.42 -6.97
C ALA A 80 -0.37 9.01 -8.21
N THR A 81 -0.96 7.82 -8.21
CA THR A 81 -1.83 7.35 -9.30
C THR A 81 -3.10 8.17 -9.42
N ARG A 82 -3.78 8.45 -8.30
CA ARG A 82 -5.08 9.13 -8.27
C ARG A 82 -4.99 10.60 -8.67
N THR A 83 -3.84 11.23 -8.48
CA THR A 83 -3.53 12.61 -8.89
C THR A 83 -2.67 12.70 -10.15
N SER A 84 -2.32 11.57 -10.77
CA SER A 84 -1.40 11.47 -11.91
C SER A 84 -0.03 12.14 -11.69
N ASP A 85 0.48 12.12 -10.45
CA ASP A 85 1.79 12.67 -10.12
C ASP A 85 2.90 11.65 -10.43
N PHE A 86 3.55 11.83 -11.59
CA PHE A 86 4.58 10.92 -12.07
C PHE A 86 5.85 10.92 -11.19
N ASN A 87 6.25 12.07 -10.65
CA ASN A 87 7.45 12.16 -9.82
C ASN A 87 7.24 11.47 -8.47
N LEU A 88 6.06 11.68 -7.86
CA LEU A 88 5.68 10.99 -6.63
C LEU A 88 5.59 9.48 -6.85
N HIS A 89 5.08 9.05 -8.02
CA HIS A 89 5.01 7.64 -8.40
C HIS A 89 6.39 6.98 -8.47
N LEU A 90 7.39 7.65 -9.06
CA LEU A 90 8.76 7.13 -9.10
C LEU A 90 9.43 7.12 -7.72
N ALA A 91 9.24 8.18 -6.94
CA ALA A 91 9.81 8.30 -5.61
C ALA A 91 9.26 7.20 -4.68
N VAL A 92 7.95 6.95 -4.68
CA VAL A 92 7.35 5.94 -3.81
C VAL A 92 7.69 4.52 -4.26
N ILE A 93 7.79 4.25 -5.57
CA ILE A 93 8.26 2.94 -6.06
C ILE A 93 9.66 2.65 -5.53
N GLU A 94 10.57 3.63 -5.55
CA GLU A 94 11.92 3.48 -5.00
C GLU A 94 11.89 3.01 -3.53
N HIS A 95 11.02 3.62 -2.73
CA HIS A 95 10.87 3.29 -1.31
C HIS A 95 10.11 1.99 -1.05
N MET A 96 9.24 1.55 -1.98
CA MET A 96 8.54 0.27 -1.88
C MET A 96 9.40 -0.92 -2.32
N MET A 97 10.38 -0.72 -3.21
CA MET A 97 11.23 -1.78 -3.75
C MET A 97 11.87 -2.69 -2.68
N PRO A 98 12.48 -2.17 -1.60
CA PRO A 98 13.08 -2.98 -0.54
C PRO A 98 12.13 -4.04 0.04
N CYS A 99 10.85 -3.73 0.20
CA CYS A 99 9.85 -4.65 0.74
C CYS A 99 9.70 -5.90 -0.13
N TYR A 100 9.77 -5.76 -1.47
CA TYR A 100 9.65 -6.91 -2.37
C TYR A 100 10.86 -7.84 -2.29
N PHE A 101 12.05 -7.29 -2.03
CA PHE A 101 13.26 -8.09 -1.78
C PHE A 101 13.24 -8.75 -0.40
N ALA A 102 12.78 -8.03 0.63
CA ALA A 102 12.69 -8.54 2.00
C ALA A 102 11.73 -9.75 2.09
N TYR A 103 10.58 -9.65 1.44
CA TYR A 103 9.50 -10.65 1.54
C TYR A 103 9.41 -11.59 0.33
N ASP A 104 10.52 -11.79 -0.39
CA ASP A 104 10.66 -12.76 -1.48
C ASP A 104 9.59 -12.66 -2.59
N ARG A 105 9.15 -11.44 -2.91
CA ARG A 105 8.22 -11.16 -4.01
C ARG A 105 8.97 -11.13 -5.32
N THR A 106 9.47 -12.30 -5.75
CA THR A 106 10.44 -12.45 -6.84
C THR A 106 10.05 -11.73 -8.13
N ASN A 107 8.77 -11.78 -8.54
CA ASN A 107 8.32 -11.09 -9.76
C ASN A 107 8.46 -9.57 -9.63
N TYR A 108 8.01 -9.00 -8.51
CA TYR A 108 8.12 -7.57 -8.25
C TYR A 108 9.59 -7.17 -8.03
N ALA A 109 10.33 -7.92 -7.22
CA ALA A 109 11.76 -7.67 -6.97
C ALA A 109 12.60 -7.73 -8.26
N ARG A 110 12.18 -8.49 -9.27
CA ARG A 110 12.86 -8.54 -10.58
C ARG A 110 12.45 -7.40 -11.51
N TYR A 111 11.14 -7.25 -11.74
CA TYR A 111 10.65 -6.37 -12.81
C TYR A 111 10.48 -4.93 -12.38
N LEU A 112 10.22 -4.67 -11.10
CA LEU A 112 10.02 -3.31 -10.60
C LEU A 112 11.29 -2.45 -10.68
N PRO A 113 12.50 -2.95 -10.34
CA PRO A 113 13.72 -2.18 -10.54
C PRO A 113 14.02 -1.88 -12.00
N ALA A 114 13.78 -2.84 -12.90
CA ALA A 114 13.95 -2.63 -14.34
C ALA A 114 13.01 -1.54 -14.86
N TYR A 115 11.72 -1.66 -14.52
CA TYR A 115 10.71 -0.62 -14.82
C TYR A 115 11.12 0.74 -14.25
N TRP A 116 11.50 0.80 -12.98
CA TRP A 116 11.87 2.04 -12.32
C TRP A 116 13.07 2.71 -13.01
N THR A 117 14.12 1.95 -13.35
CA THR A 117 15.28 2.48 -14.07
C THR A 117 14.92 2.97 -15.47
N GLU A 118 14.07 2.26 -16.21
CA GLU A 118 13.58 2.74 -17.52
C GLU A 118 12.79 4.05 -17.37
N MET A 119 11.90 4.13 -16.38
CA MET A 119 11.08 5.32 -16.17
C MET A 119 11.89 6.52 -15.67
N CYS A 120 12.91 6.33 -14.84
CA CYS A 120 13.83 7.38 -14.43
C CYS A 120 14.64 7.93 -15.61
N ASN A 121 14.97 7.09 -16.59
CA ASN A 121 15.69 7.47 -17.81
C ASN A 121 14.78 7.99 -18.93
N LEU A 122 13.46 8.01 -18.73
CA LEU A 122 12.48 8.33 -19.76
C LEU A 122 12.72 9.70 -20.41
N LYS A 123 13.16 10.69 -19.63
CA LYS A 123 13.53 12.02 -20.13
C LYS A 123 14.60 11.97 -21.23
N MET A 124 15.56 11.05 -21.12
CA MET A 124 16.63 10.90 -22.10
C MET A 124 16.22 10.00 -23.27
N THR A 125 15.54 8.89 -22.99
CA THR A 125 15.21 7.88 -24.02
C THR A 125 13.98 8.26 -24.85
N HIS A 126 12.99 8.90 -24.23
CA HIS A 126 11.69 9.24 -24.82
C HIS A 126 11.20 10.60 -24.32
N PRO A 127 11.88 11.72 -24.66
CA PRO A 127 11.60 13.05 -24.10
C PRO A 127 10.15 13.51 -24.33
N LEU A 128 9.54 13.18 -25.47
CA LEU A 128 8.15 13.53 -25.77
C LEU A 128 7.16 12.80 -24.83
N ALA A 129 7.41 11.52 -24.54
CA ALA A 129 6.57 10.77 -23.59
C ALA A 129 6.74 11.31 -22.17
N TYR A 130 7.97 11.65 -21.77
CA TYR A 130 8.24 12.27 -20.48
C TYR A 130 7.51 13.61 -20.34
N GLU A 131 7.53 14.47 -21.37
CA GLU A 131 6.80 15.74 -21.36
C GLU A 131 5.29 15.53 -21.21
N GLU A 132 4.70 14.59 -21.95
CA GLU A 132 3.28 14.23 -21.82
C GLU A 132 2.94 13.71 -20.41
N PHE A 133 3.82 12.93 -19.79
CA PHE A 133 3.61 12.42 -18.42
C PHE A 133 3.68 13.53 -17.38
N GLN A 134 4.62 14.47 -17.51
CA GLN A 134 4.80 15.58 -16.57
C GLN A 134 3.73 16.65 -16.71
N THR A 135 3.37 17.01 -17.95
CA THR A 135 2.48 18.16 -18.21
C THR A 135 1.01 17.77 -18.19
N ARG A 136 0.66 16.60 -18.72
CA ARG A 136 -0.73 16.14 -18.89
C ARG A 136 -1.11 14.98 -18.00
N GLY A 137 -0.14 14.33 -17.34
CA GLY A 137 -0.42 13.14 -16.55
C GLY A 137 -0.89 11.96 -17.41
N SER A 138 -0.47 11.89 -18.68
CA SER A 138 -0.93 10.88 -19.66
C SER A 138 -0.50 9.43 -19.38
N TRP A 139 0.10 9.16 -18.21
CA TRP A 139 0.45 7.81 -17.74
C TRP A 139 -0.67 7.15 -16.92
N THR A 140 -1.70 7.91 -16.56
CA THR A 140 -2.95 7.42 -15.98
C THR A 140 -4.15 7.90 -16.80
N ILE A 141 -5.34 7.38 -16.50
CA ILE A 141 -6.58 7.76 -17.18
C ILE A 141 -7.49 8.52 -16.21
N GLN A 142 -7.76 9.79 -16.54
CA GLN A 142 -8.78 10.59 -15.89
C GLN A 142 -9.92 10.87 -16.87
N ARG A 143 -11.14 10.47 -16.51
CA ARG A 143 -12.33 10.54 -17.39
C ARG A 143 -13.30 11.68 -17.07
N GLN A 144 -12.96 12.50 -16.09
CA GLN A 144 -13.82 13.57 -15.59
C GLN A 144 -12.94 14.69 -15.03
N ASP A 145 -13.47 15.90 -14.98
CA ASP A 145 -12.71 17.09 -14.58
C ASP A 145 -13.17 17.67 -13.23
N LYS A 146 -14.21 17.09 -12.64
CA LYS A 146 -14.84 17.60 -11.41
C LYS A 146 -14.04 17.28 -10.14
N TRP A 147 -13.40 16.12 -10.09
CA TRP A 147 -12.71 15.60 -8.92
C TRP A 147 -11.22 15.39 -9.24
N PRO A 148 -10.28 16.10 -8.60
CA PRO A 148 -8.86 15.98 -8.92
C PRO A 148 -8.24 14.65 -8.46
N PHE A 149 -8.82 13.98 -7.45
CA PHE A 149 -8.38 12.68 -6.95
C PHE A 149 -9.17 11.55 -7.61
N ALA A 150 -9.11 11.45 -8.94
CA ALA A 150 -9.99 10.60 -9.74
C ALA A 150 -9.30 9.74 -10.80
N SER A 151 -8.02 9.96 -11.04
CA SER A 151 -7.30 9.21 -12.08
C SER A 151 -7.09 7.74 -11.69
N ILE A 152 -7.04 6.85 -12.67
CA ILE A 152 -6.86 5.41 -12.47
C ILE A 152 -5.76 4.88 -13.38
N ALA A 153 -5.16 3.75 -13.03
CA ALA A 153 -4.19 3.07 -13.88
C ALA A 153 -4.79 2.76 -15.26
N CYS A 154 -3.98 2.86 -16.32
CA CYS A 154 -4.45 2.67 -17.69
C CYS A 154 -5.12 1.32 -17.92
N ASP A 155 -4.58 0.25 -17.33
CA ASP A 155 -5.16 -1.10 -17.40
C ASP A 155 -6.56 -1.15 -16.77
N GLN A 156 -6.71 -0.57 -15.57
CA GLN A 156 -8.02 -0.47 -14.92
C GLN A 156 -9.00 0.36 -15.75
N GLY A 157 -8.57 1.48 -16.31
CA GLY A 157 -9.42 2.31 -17.16
C GLY A 157 -9.88 1.59 -18.41
N LEU A 158 -8.98 0.83 -19.06
CA LEU A 158 -9.31 -0.01 -20.21
C LEU A 158 -10.29 -1.13 -19.83
N GLU A 159 -10.09 -1.77 -18.67
CA GLU A 159 -10.96 -2.84 -18.16
C GLU A 159 -12.37 -2.34 -17.82
N GLU A 160 -12.48 -1.16 -17.18
CA GLU A 160 -13.76 -0.58 -16.74
C GLU A 160 -14.55 0.10 -17.86
N THR A 161 -13.92 0.38 -19.01
CA THR A 161 -14.54 1.06 -20.15
C THR A 161 -14.65 0.14 -21.37
N LEU A 162 -13.57 0.04 -22.14
CA LEU A 162 -13.52 -0.69 -23.41
C LEU A 162 -13.82 -2.17 -23.20
N ASN A 163 -13.21 -2.83 -22.23
CA ASN A 163 -13.47 -4.26 -22.02
C ASN A 163 -14.86 -4.49 -21.42
N ARG A 164 -15.34 -3.60 -20.55
CA ARG A 164 -16.66 -3.75 -19.93
C ARG A 164 -17.77 -3.77 -20.97
N ASP A 165 -17.77 -2.81 -21.89
CA ASP A 165 -18.84 -2.67 -22.88
C ASP A 165 -18.68 -3.69 -24.03
N THR A 166 -17.52 -4.34 -24.16
CA THR A 166 -17.25 -5.39 -25.17
C THR A 166 -17.34 -6.83 -24.63
N LYS A 167 -17.49 -7.01 -23.32
CA LYS A 167 -17.61 -8.33 -22.68
C LYS A 167 -18.91 -9.02 -23.06
N ILE A 168 -18.78 -10.04 -23.91
CA ILE A 168 -19.84 -11.01 -24.22
C ILE A 168 -19.78 -12.21 -23.27
N GLN A 169 -20.92 -12.85 -23.02
CA GLN A 169 -20.98 -14.09 -22.25
C GLN A 169 -20.08 -15.16 -22.91
N GLY A 170 -19.07 -15.64 -22.17
CA GLY A 170 -18.10 -16.64 -22.66
C GLY A 170 -16.82 -16.07 -23.32
N GLY A 171 -16.73 -14.74 -23.51
CA GLY A 171 -15.56 -14.05 -24.04
C GLY A 171 -15.08 -14.54 -25.42
N ILE A 172 -13.82 -14.26 -25.76
CA ILE A 172 -13.18 -14.66 -27.02
C ILE A 172 -12.70 -16.13 -26.97
N ARG A 173 -12.85 -16.82 -25.84
CA ARG A 173 -12.25 -18.15 -25.59
C ARG A 173 -12.60 -19.21 -26.64
N ARG A 174 -13.77 -19.12 -27.26
CA ARG A 174 -14.22 -20.12 -28.25
C ARG A 174 -13.63 -19.95 -29.65
N PHE A 175 -13.09 -18.78 -29.99
CA PHE A 175 -12.62 -18.46 -31.34
C PHE A 175 -11.27 -17.73 -31.37
N THR A 176 -10.53 -17.77 -30.27
CA THR A 176 -9.23 -17.09 -30.12
C THR A 176 -8.18 -17.58 -31.12
N PHE A 177 -8.30 -18.83 -31.55
CA PHE A 177 -7.43 -19.45 -32.57
C PHE A 177 -7.84 -19.13 -34.01
N ILE A 178 -9.00 -18.50 -34.24
CA ILE A 178 -9.50 -18.16 -35.57
C ILE A 178 -9.24 -16.67 -35.83
N ARG A 179 -8.10 -16.36 -36.47
CA ARG A 179 -7.64 -14.97 -36.70
C ARG A 179 -8.71 -14.07 -37.32
N SER A 180 -9.45 -14.56 -38.32
CA SER A 180 -10.52 -13.79 -38.97
C SER A 180 -11.70 -13.50 -38.04
N ALA A 181 -12.04 -14.42 -37.13
CA ALA A 181 -13.08 -14.21 -36.13
C ALA A 181 -12.63 -13.20 -35.06
N VAL A 182 -11.37 -13.29 -34.63
CA VAL A 182 -10.76 -12.31 -33.71
C VAL A 182 -10.74 -10.91 -34.33
N LEU A 183 -10.33 -10.77 -35.60
CA LEU A 183 -10.32 -9.48 -36.29
C LEU A 183 -11.74 -8.90 -36.43
N ARG A 184 -12.72 -9.70 -36.85
CA ARG A 184 -14.12 -9.25 -36.91
C ARG A 184 -14.65 -8.84 -35.55
N TRP A 185 -14.27 -9.55 -34.49
CA TRP A 185 -14.62 -9.17 -33.12
C TRP A 185 -13.99 -7.82 -32.78
N LEU A 186 -12.67 -7.67 -32.97
CA LEU A 186 -11.91 -6.46 -32.65
C LEU A 186 -12.45 -5.21 -33.36
N TYR A 187 -12.75 -5.29 -34.66
CA TYR A 187 -13.27 -4.15 -35.43
C TYR A 187 -14.74 -3.84 -35.15
N ALA A 188 -15.60 -4.86 -34.98
CA ALA A 188 -17.03 -4.63 -34.81
C ALA A 188 -17.43 -4.34 -33.35
N GLN A 189 -16.59 -4.65 -32.37
CA GLN A 189 -16.96 -4.49 -30.96
C GLN A 189 -17.14 -3.03 -30.51
N PRO A 190 -16.23 -2.09 -30.82
CA PRO A 190 -16.42 -0.68 -30.49
C PRO A 190 -17.71 -0.12 -31.09
N GLU A 191 -17.99 -0.43 -32.36
CA GLU A 191 -19.22 -0.04 -33.05
C GLU A 191 -20.47 -0.60 -32.38
N ARG A 192 -20.45 -1.87 -31.97
CA ARG A 192 -21.58 -2.48 -31.23
C ARG A 192 -21.80 -1.82 -29.87
N ALA A 193 -20.72 -1.52 -29.14
CA ALA A 193 -20.80 -0.83 -27.86
C ALA A 193 -21.41 0.57 -28.02
N GLU A 194 -21.02 1.29 -29.07
CA GLU A 194 -21.59 2.62 -29.36
C GLU A 194 -23.06 2.57 -29.77
N ILE A 195 -23.45 1.62 -30.63
CA ILE A 195 -24.87 1.40 -30.97
C ILE A 195 -25.68 1.09 -29.71
N ALA A 196 -25.19 0.22 -28.83
CA ALA A 196 -25.86 -0.11 -27.57
C ALA A 196 -25.99 1.13 -26.67
N ARG A 197 -24.93 1.95 -26.56
CA ARG A 197 -24.94 3.20 -25.79
C ARG A 197 -25.99 4.18 -26.32
N ILE A 198 -26.06 4.36 -27.64
CA ILE A 198 -27.06 5.21 -28.30
C ILE A 198 -28.47 4.67 -28.04
N CYS A 199 -28.68 3.36 -28.13
CA CYS A 199 -29.98 2.75 -27.82
C CYS A 199 -30.38 2.96 -26.35
N GLU A 200 -29.45 2.82 -25.39
CA GLU A 200 -29.69 3.13 -23.98
C GLU A 200 -30.11 4.59 -23.79
N GLU A 201 -29.42 5.51 -24.46
CA GLU A 201 -29.72 6.95 -24.45
C GLU A 201 -31.12 7.24 -25.02
N MET A 202 -31.46 6.65 -26.17
CA MET A 202 -32.79 6.75 -26.77
C MET A 202 -33.91 6.19 -25.88
N CYS A 203 -33.61 5.20 -25.03
CA CYS A 203 -34.54 4.62 -24.06
C CYS A 203 -34.59 5.40 -22.72
N GLY A 204 -33.86 6.51 -22.58
CA GLY A 204 -33.76 7.25 -21.32
C GLY A 204 -33.01 6.50 -20.21
N LEU A 205 -32.19 5.52 -20.57
CA LEU A 205 -31.35 4.74 -19.66
C LEU A 205 -29.92 5.32 -19.57
N GLU A 206 -29.78 6.62 -19.83
CA GLU A 206 -28.51 7.32 -19.80
C GLU A 206 -27.78 7.16 -18.46
N ARG A 207 -26.45 7.03 -18.53
CA ARG A 207 -25.61 6.92 -17.33
C ARG A 207 -25.60 8.28 -16.63
N SER A 208 -26.28 8.38 -15.50
CA SER A 208 -26.24 9.60 -14.68
C SER A 208 -24.84 9.86 -14.12
N ASP A 209 -24.49 11.15 -14.01
CA ASP A 209 -23.30 11.59 -13.29
C ASP A 209 -23.40 11.17 -11.82
N ARG A 210 -22.66 10.12 -11.46
CA ARG A 210 -22.61 9.65 -10.08
C ARG A 210 -21.43 10.29 -9.37
N LYS A 211 -21.68 10.77 -8.16
CA LYS A 211 -20.60 11.11 -7.23
C LYS A 211 -19.67 9.89 -7.06
N PRO A 212 -18.35 10.10 -6.91
CA PRO A 212 -17.43 9.02 -6.59
C PRO A 212 -17.97 8.17 -5.45
N LYS A 213 -17.92 6.84 -5.59
CA LYS A 213 -18.44 5.90 -4.57
C LYS A 213 -17.80 6.13 -3.19
N GLU A 214 -16.56 6.60 -3.17
CA GLU A 214 -15.81 6.94 -1.96
C GLU A 214 -16.44 8.11 -1.17
N LEU A 215 -17.16 9.02 -1.86
CA LEU A 215 -17.86 10.15 -1.25
C LEU A 215 -19.31 9.82 -0.84
N ASP A 216 -19.73 8.57 -1.03
CA ASP A 216 -21.07 8.15 -0.63
C ASP A 216 -21.18 8.05 0.90
N LYS A 217 -22.22 8.67 1.47
CA LYS A 217 -22.42 8.73 2.93
C LYS A 217 -22.52 7.34 3.55
N THR A 218 -23.14 6.37 2.87
CA THR A 218 -23.30 5.02 3.41
C THR A 218 -21.96 4.28 3.42
N ARG A 219 -21.14 4.47 2.38
CA ARG A 219 -19.79 3.92 2.31
C ARG A 219 -18.88 4.53 3.37
N ILE A 220 -18.89 5.85 3.54
CA ILE A 220 -18.12 6.53 4.60
C ILE A 220 -18.51 5.99 5.97
N ARG A 221 -19.82 5.88 6.26
CA ARG A 221 -20.30 5.31 7.54
C ARG A 221 -19.78 3.89 7.75
N ARG A 222 -19.92 3.03 6.75
CA ARG A 222 -19.44 1.63 6.82
C ARG A 222 -17.92 1.55 7.04
N VAL A 223 -17.14 2.39 6.38
CA VAL A 223 -15.68 2.43 6.58
C VAL A 223 -15.34 2.86 8.00
N ARG A 224 -16.01 3.87 8.56
CA ARG A 224 -15.83 4.28 9.96
C ARG A 224 -16.17 3.16 10.95
N GLU A 225 -17.28 2.45 10.72
CA GLU A 225 -17.66 1.27 11.53
C GLU A 225 -16.59 0.18 11.49
N LEU A 226 -16.02 -0.10 10.31
CA LEU A 226 -14.91 -1.06 10.16
C LEU A 226 -13.64 -0.61 10.88
N VAL A 227 -13.27 0.67 10.77
CA VAL A 227 -12.13 1.25 11.51
C VAL A 227 -12.34 1.08 13.02
N HIS A 228 -13.53 1.41 13.53
CA HIS A 228 -13.84 1.27 14.94
C HIS A 228 -13.80 -0.20 15.40
N SER A 229 -14.30 -1.13 14.58
CA SER A 229 -14.20 -2.57 14.85
C SER A 229 -12.74 -3.05 14.93
N VAL A 230 -11.87 -2.60 14.02
CA VAL A 230 -10.44 -2.92 14.07
C VAL A 230 -9.78 -2.33 15.31
N LYS A 231 -10.07 -1.07 15.66
CA LYS A 231 -9.57 -0.44 16.89
C LYS A 231 -9.95 -1.24 18.12
N ASN A 232 -11.23 -1.55 18.29
CA ASN A 232 -11.73 -2.32 19.43
C ASN A 232 -11.09 -3.71 19.51
N THR A 233 -10.86 -4.35 18.36
CA THR A 233 -10.17 -5.64 18.30
C THR A 233 -8.73 -5.54 18.79
N ILE A 234 -7.97 -4.52 18.34
CA ILE A 234 -6.58 -4.30 18.77
C ILE A 234 -6.53 -3.94 20.26
N CYS A 235 -7.43 -3.09 20.76
CA CYS A 235 -7.49 -2.74 22.18
C CYS A 235 -7.91 -3.92 23.07
N SER A 236 -8.66 -4.90 22.54
CA SER A 236 -8.97 -6.14 23.25
C SER A 236 -7.80 -7.14 23.28
N MET A 237 -6.80 -6.92 22.43
CA MET A 237 -5.54 -7.65 22.36
C MET A 237 -4.46 -6.91 23.16
N LEU A 238 -3.20 -7.32 23.03
CA LEU A 238 -2.09 -6.53 23.56
C LEU A 238 -1.90 -5.29 22.68
N ASN A 239 -2.10 -4.09 23.25
CA ASN A 239 -1.91 -2.84 22.53
C ASN A 239 -0.42 -2.64 22.21
N PRO A 240 0.00 -2.60 20.93
CA PRO A 240 1.42 -2.47 20.59
C PRO A 240 2.00 -1.08 20.90
N TRP A 241 1.14 -0.10 21.20
CA TRP A 241 1.55 1.30 21.43
C TRP A 241 1.75 1.62 22.92
N SER A 242 1.08 0.87 23.80
CA SER A 242 1.08 1.13 25.24
C SER A 242 2.45 0.92 25.86
N SER A 243 2.76 1.74 26.87
CA SER A 243 3.94 1.56 27.73
C SER A 243 3.76 0.36 28.66
N SER A 244 4.19 -0.83 28.23
CA SER A 244 4.25 -2.01 29.10
C SER A 244 5.48 -1.99 30.01
N GLU A 245 5.40 -2.67 31.16
CA GLU A 245 6.47 -2.75 32.17
C GLU A 245 7.76 -3.42 31.65
N ASP A 246 7.69 -4.22 30.58
CA ASP A 246 8.85 -4.90 29.98
C ASP A 246 8.92 -4.66 28.47
N ASN A 247 9.50 -3.53 28.07
CA ASN A 247 9.67 -3.12 26.67
C ASN A 247 10.82 -3.85 25.96
N SER A 248 11.44 -4.85 26.58
CA SER A 248 12.62 -5.55 26.04
C SER A 248 12.29 -6.53 24.91
N TYR A 249 11.04 -7.02 24.88
CA TYR A 249 10.61 -8.14 24.06
C TYR A 249 9.74 -7.71 22.88
N LEU A 250 9.91 -8.41 21.75
CA LEU A 250 8.96 -8.34 20.64
C LEU A 250 7.84 -9.36 20.88
N VAL A 251 6.59 -8.89 21.00
CA VAL A 251 5.44 -9.71 21.38
C VAL A 251 4.41 -9.76 20.26
N ASN A 252 3.85 -10.93 20.01
CA ASN A 252 2.70 -11.08 19.13
C ASN A 252 1.44 -10.54 19.83
N ILE A 253 0.81 -9.51 19.28
CA ILE A 253 -0.32 -8.85 19.92
C ILE A 253 -1.55 -9.74 20.14
N SER A 254 -1.76 -10.76 19.28
CA SER A 254 -2.92 -11.66 19.41
C SER A 254 -2.71 -12.84 20.34
N SER A 255 -1.50 -13.40 20.38
CA SER A 255 -1.21 -14.60 21.15
C SER A 255 -0.44 -14.34 22.44
N GLY A 256 0.13 -13.14 22.61
CA GLY A 256 1.06 -12.83 23.69
C GLY A 256 2.41 -13.56 23.57
N ALA A 257 2.67 -14.27 22.47
CA ALA A 257 3.90 -15.04 22.29
C ALA A 257 5.10 -14.11 22.06
N ILE A 258 6.17 -14.33 22.81
CA ILE A 258 7.44 -13.62 22.66
C ILE A 258 8.21 -14.17 21.46
N ALA A 259 8.78 -13.29 20.64
CA ALA A 259 9.65 -13.65 19.53
C ALA A 259 11.00 -14.18 20.03
N ILE A 260 11.47 -15.29 19.45
CA ILE A 260 12.86 -15.73 19.61
C ILE A 260 13.79 -14.71 18.95
N ASP A 261 15.03 -14.57 19.42
CA ASP A 261 15.98 -13.54 18.96
C ASP A 261 16.10 -13.51 17.43
N LYS A 262 16.23 -14.67 16.79
CA LYS A 262 16.31 -14.73 15.33
C LYS A 262 15.05 -14.22 14.60
N VAL A 263 13.87 -14.45 15.15
CA VAL A 263 12.61 -13.92 14.58
C VAL A 263 12.50 -12.42 14.85
N LYS A 264 12.91 -11.97 16.03
CA LYS A 264 12.98 -10.55 16.37
C LYS A 264 13.89 -9.81 15.39
N ASP A 265 15.10 -10.30 15.19
CA ASP A 265 16.07 -9.68 14.27
C ASP A 265 15.56 -9.64 12.83
N ASP A 266 15.03 -10.76 12.31
CA ASP A 266 14.50 -10.83 10.94
C ASP A 266 13.31 -9.89 10.73
N LEU A 267 12.41 -9.74 11.71
CA LEU A 267 11.23 -8.88 11.60
C LEU A 267 11.59 -7.40 11.68
N LEU A 268 12.51 -7.01 12.57
CA LEU A 268 12.92 -5.61 12.74
C LEU A 268 13.85 -5.13 11.60
N GLN A 269 14.72 -6.01 11.10
CA GLN A 269 15.68 -5.66 10.05
C GLN A 269 15.17 -5.93 8.63
N ALA A 270 13.93 -6.38 8.46
CA ALA A 270 13.37 -6.79 7.17
C ALA A 270 13.59 -5.75 6.07
N TYR A 271 13.24 -4.48 6.33
CA TYR A 271 13.39 -3.41 5.35
C TYR A 271 14.86 -3.14 4.99
N HIS A 272 15.76 -3.13 5.97
CA HIS A 272 17.20 -2.94 5.76
C HIS A 272 17.80 -4.07 4.92
N ILE A 273 17.47 -5.32 5.24
CA ILE A 273 17.89 -6.50 4.46
C ILE A 273 17.38 -6.39 3.02
N GLY A 274 16.11 -6.01 2.84
CA GLY A 274 15.51 -5.75 1.54
C GLY A 274 16.25 -4.67 0.75
N LYS A 275 16.61 -3.56 1.40
CA LYS A 275 17.34 -2.44 0.77
C LYS A 275 18.75 -2.83 0.34
N THR A 276 19.46 -3.61 1.16
CA THR A 276 20.77 -4.14 0.80
C THR A 276 20.69 -5.07 -0.40
N ASN A 277 19.72 -6.00 -0.41
CA ASN A 277 19.52 -6.93 -1.53
C ASN A 277 19.10 -6.21 -2.81
N MET A 278 18.25 -5.20 -2.71
CA MET A 278 17.87 -4.33 -3.83
C MET A 278 19.08 -3.61 -4.41
N THR A 279 19.91 -2.99 -3.56
CA THR A 279 21.11 -2.26 -3.99
C THR A 279 22.09 -3.19 -4.69
N GLN A 280 22.28 -4.40 -4.16
CA GLN A 280 23.12 -5.42 -4.78
C GLN A 280 22.55 -5.87 -6.14
N PHE A 281 21.24 -6.08 -6.23
CA PHE A 281 20.56 -6.43 -7.48
C PHE A 281 20.73 -5.36 -8.55
N LEU A 282 20.54 -4.08 -8.20
CA LEU A 282 20.72 -2.95 -9.11
C LEU A 282 22.15 -2.92 -9.66
N LYS A 283 23.15 -3.12 -8.78
CA LYS A 283 24.56 -3.16 -9.17
C LYS A 283 24.91 -4.34 -10.07
N ASP A 284 24.40 -5.52 -9.77
CA ASP A 284 24.83 -6.75 -10.45
C ASP A 284 24.12 -7.00 -11.78
N ARG A 285 22.89 -6.49 -11.94
CA ARG A 285 21.98 -6.85 -13.05
C ARG A 285 21.46 -5.69 -13.87
N ILE A 286 21.29 -4.50 -13.28
CA ILE A 286 20.69 -3.34 -13.97
C ILE A 286 21.74 -2.34 -14.45
N ASN A 287 22.80 -2.13 -13.67
CA ASN A 287 23.93 -1.28 -14.04
C ASN A 287 24.53 -1.74 -15.40
N PRO A 288 24.92 -0.84 -16.31
CA PRO A 288 25.62 -1.21 -17.55
C PRO A 288 26.81 -2.17 -17.39
N ASP A 289 27.52 -2.11 -16.26
CA ASP A 289 28.64 -3.00 -15.93
C ASP A 289 28.21 -4.33 -15.26
N GLY A 290 26.89 -4.54 -15.13
CA GLY A 290 26.28 -5.71 -14.53
C GLY A 290 26.61 -6.98 -15.30
N LYS A 291 27.05 -8.01 -14.58
CA LYS A 291 27.52 -9.28 -15.17
C LYS A 291 26.49 -10.40 -15.10
N ILE A 292 25.42 -10.22 -14.33
CA ILE A 292 24.40 -11.24 -14.07
C ILE A 292 23.16 -10.94 -14.91
N ASN A 293 22.56 -11.96 -15.50
CA ASN A 293 21.37 -11.78 -16.32
C ASN A 293 20.15 -11.43 -15.45
N LEU A 294 19.28 -10.54 -15.93
CA LEU A 294 18.04 -10.16 -15.26
C LEU A 294 17.14 -11.37 -14.92
N TYR A 295 17.11 -12.38 -15.80
CA TYR A 295 16.21 -13.54 -15.69
C TYR A 295 16.77 -14.67 -14.82
N ASP A 296 18.04 -14.61 -14.43
CA ASP A 296 18.66 -15.61 -13.56
C ASP A 296 17.90 -15.68 -12.23
N THR A 297 17.91 -16.86 -11.59
CA THR A 297 17.23 -17.09 -10.32
C THR A 297 17.67 -16.07 -9.27
N LEU A 298 16.71 -15.57 -8.50
CA LEU A 298 16.98 -14.66 -7.39
C LEU A 298 17.15 -15.46 -6.09
N PRO A 299 18.21 -15.20 -5.30
CA PRO A 299 18.34 -15.81 -3.99
C PRO A 299 17.18 -15.34 -3.11
N LYS A 300 16.58 -16.29 -2.36
CA LYS A 300 15.52 -15.98 -1.41
C LYS A 300 16.10 -15.69 -0.04
N VAL A 301 15.55 -14.68 0.63
CA VAL A 301 15.94 -14.29 1.99
C VAL A 301 15.33 -15.25 3.00
N ASN A 302 14.06 -15.63 2.83
CA ASN A 302 13.29 -16.47 3.75
C ASN A 302 13.31 -15.95 5.20
N LEU A 303 13.00 -14.66 5.39
CA LEU A 303 12.90 -14.05 6.72
C LEU A 303 11.96 -14.85 7.63
N LYS A 304 12.37 -15.06 8.87
CA LYS A 304 11.55 -15.75 9.86
C LYS A 304 10.48 -14.81 10.41
N THR A 305 9.34 -15.42 10.72
CA THR A 305 8.17 -14.78 11.32
C THR A 305 7.75 -15.52 12.59
N PHE A 306 6.77 -14.99 13.32
CA PHE A 306 6.19 -15.66 14.51
C PHE A 306 5.71 -17.10 14.27
N ALA A 307 5.44 -17.50 13.03
CA ALA A 307 5.14 -18.89 12.69
C ALA A 307 6.30 -19.85 13.03
N HIS A 308 7.53 -19.37 12.95
CA HIS A 308 8.75 -20.14 13.16
C HIS A 308 9.19 -20.15 14.64
N ASN A 309 8.47 -19.47 15.53
CA ASN A 309 8.74 -19.54 16.98
C ASN A 309 8.55 -20.97 17.52
N TYR A 310 7.72 -21.77 16.86
CA TYR A 310 7.37 -23.13 17.29
C TYR A 310 8.22 -24.23 16.64
N ASP A 311 9.10 -23.89 15.69
CA ASP A 311 9.97 -24.86 15.02
C ASP A 311 11.11 -25.34 15.94
N THR A 312 11.37 -24.65 17.05
CA THR A 312 12.14 -25.17 18.18
C THR A 312 11.21 -25.83 19.19
N SER A 313 10.75 -27.05 18.88
CA SER A 313 10.12 -27.93 19.86
C SER A 313 11.16 -28.41 20.87
N THR A 314 11.33 -27.69 21.97
CA THR A 314 11.69 -28.32 23.23
C THR A 314 10.41 -28.87 23.86
N LYS A 315 10.31 -30.21 23.93
CA LYS A 315 9.24 -30.89 24.64
C LYS A 315 9.23 -30.41 26.10
N VAL A 316 8.23 -29.63 26.49
CA VAL A 316 7.86 -29.46 27.89
C VAL A 316 6.40 -29.85 28.04
N SER A 317 6.17 -30.79 28.95
CA SER A 317 4.88 -31.35 29.31
C SER A 317 3.96 -30.32 29.97
N SER A 318 2.66 -30.48 29.71
CA SER A 318 1.48 -29.92 30.40
C SER A 318 1.28 -28.39 30.37
N SER A 319 0.37 -27.89 29.52
CA SER A 319 -1.05 -27.66 29.88
C SER A 319 -1.74 -26.87 28.75
N THR A 320 -3.06 -27.03 28.68
CA THR A 320 -3.94 -26.77 27.54
C THR A 320 -3.95 -25.29 27.08
N ILE A 321 -3.37 -25.00 25.91
CA ILE A 321 -3.53 -23.72 25.22
C ILE A 321 -4.59 -23.88 24.12
N SER A 322 -5.67 -23.09 24.23
CA SER A 322 -6.80 -23.01 23.29
C SER A 322 -6.32 -22.81 21.85
N LYS A 323 -6.81 -23.66 20.93
CA LYS A 323 -6.36 -23.76 19.53
C LYS A 323 -7.03 -22.77 18.56
N ASN A 324 -7.85 -21.82 19.01
CA ASN A 324 -8.82 -21.14 18.13
C ASN A 324 -8.48 -19.73 17.64
N SER A 325 -7.29 -19.17 17.86
CA SER A 325 -6.94 -17.80 17.39
C SER A 325 -5.78 -17.73 16.37
N ARG A 326 -5.33 -18.87 15.82
CA ARG A 326 -4.07 -18.96 15.03
C ARG A 326 -4.13 -18.42 13.59
N SER A 327 -5.29 -18.07 13.02
CA SER A 327 -5.39 -17.86 11.56
C SER A 327 -5.30 -16.40 11.09
N LEU A 328 -5.62 -15.41 11.94
CA LEU A 328 -5.79 -14.03 11.47
C LEU A 328 -4.50 -13.20 11.46
N LEU A 329 -3.60 -13.38 12.44
CA LEU A 329 -2.35 -12.60 12.53
C LEU A 329 -1.06 -13.43 12.39
N ALA A 330 -1.13 -14.77 12.38
CA ALA A 330 0.06 -15.61 12.21
C ALA A 330 0.71 -15.48 10.82
N ASN A 331 -0.03 -14.94 9.84
CA ASN A 331 0.43 -14.71 8.47
C ASN A 331 0.84 -13.25 8.20
N LEU A 332 0.91 -12.38 9.21
CA LEU A 332 1.57 -11.08 9.06
C LEU A 332 3.07 -11.35 8.81
N GLY A 333 3.48 -11.27 7.55
CA GLY A 333 4.81 -11.65 7.04
C GLY A 333 4.79 -12.70 5.92
N ARG A 334 3.67 -13.42 5.73
CA ARG A 334 3.39 -14.22 4.52
C ARG A 334 2.13 -13.67 3.87
N SER A 335 2.26 -12.64 3.03
CA SER A 335 1.19 -12.40 2.05
C SER A 335 1.24 -13.53 1.01
N THR A 336 0.09 -13.98 0.53
CA THR A 336 0.00 -14.80 -0.68
C THR A 336 0.66 -14.11 -1.86
#